data_AF-A0A829F793-F1
#
_entry.id   AF-A0A829F793-F1
#
_cell.length_a   1.000
_cell.length_b   1.000
_cell.length_c   1.000
_cell.angle_alpha   90.00
_cell.angle_beta   90.00
_cell.angle_gamma   90.00
#
_symmetry.space_group_name_H-M   'P 1'
#
loop_
_entity.id
_entity.type
_entity.pdbx_description
1 polymer ?
#
loop_
_entity_poly.entity_id
_entity_poly.type
_entity_poly.pdbx_seq_one_letter_code
_entity_poly.pdbx_strand_id
1 'polypeptide(L)' 'MDWSAFFSDLTDWMRQANQVLQRYPITSDQYWEWLVRTTGELGNKYNNHPLVVKILGTIIGYQDENYKKLSGR' A
#
# COMPACT_ATOMS: atom_id res chain seq x y z
N MET A 1 -4.68 -17.65 10.69
CA MET A 1 -4.76 -16.49 9.79
C MET A 1 -6.18 -16.41 9.26
N ASP A 2 -6.84 -15.26 9.39
CA ASP A 2 -8.16 -15.04 8.82
C ASP A 2 -8.01 -14.29 7.49
N TRP A 3 -8.09 -15.03 6.38
CA TRP A 3 -7.92 -14.47 5.04
C TRP A 3 -9.08 -13.58 4.61
N SER A 4 -10.30 -13.91 5.04
CA SER A 4 -11.48 -13.10 4.74
C SER A 4 -11.36 -11.72 5.39
N ALA A 5 -10.92 -11.67 6.65
CA ALA A 5 -10.63 -10.41 7.33
C ALA A 5 -9.53 -9.62 6.60
N PHE A 6 -8.42 -10.27 6.25
CA PHE A 6 -7.30 -9.61 5.56
C PHE A 6 -7.70 -8.99 4.23
N PHE A 7 -8.41 -9.74 3.38
CA PHE A 7 -8.82 -9.21 2.08
C PHE A 7 -9.90 -8.13 2.22
N SER A 8 -10.74 -8.16 3.27
CA SER A 8 -11.67 -7.07 3.57
C SER A 8 -10.90 -5.79 3.92
N ASP A 9 -9.96 -5.88 4.86
CA ASP A 9 -9.12 -4.73 5.24
C ASP A 9 -8.30 -4.20 4.06
N LEU A 10 -7.73 -5.10 3.24
CA LEU A 10 -6.99 -4.73 2.05
C LEU A 10 -7.87 -3.99 1.04
N THR A 11 -9.11 -4.43 0.87
CA THR A 11 -10.08 -3.75 0.00
C THR A 11 -10.38 -2.34 0.48
N ASP A 12 -10.58 -2.17 1.79
CA ASP A 12 -10.81 -0.85 2.38
C ASP A 12 -9.57 0.04 2.33
N TRP A 13 -8.37 -0.55 2.49
CA TRP A 13 -7.11 0.15 2.29
C TRP A 13 -6.94 0.64 0.85
N MET A 14 -7.28 -0.18 -0.15
CA MET A 14 -7.24 0.23 -1.57
C MET A 14 -8.22 1.38 -1.86
N ARG A 15 -9.41 1.38 -1.23
CA ARG A 15 -10.35 2.51 -1.34
C ARG A 15 -9.77 3.80 -0.76
N GLN A 16 -9.08 3.72 0.37
CA GLN A 16 -8.38 4.87 0.96
C GLN A 16 -7.23 5.34 0.07
N ALA A 17 -6.45 4.43 -0.52
CA ALA A 17 -5.37 4.78 -1.45
C ALA A 17 -5.89 5.63 -2.62
N ASN A 18 -7.06 5.31 -3.17
CA ASN A 18 -7.69 6.12 -4.22
C ASN A 18 -8.02 7.55 -3.75
N GLN A 19 -8.47 7.72 -2.50
CA GLN A 19 -8.76 9.04 -1.93
C GLN A 19 -7.47 9.83 -1.66
N VAL A 20 -6.40 9.16 -1.21
CA VAL A 20 -5.10 9.79 -1.00
C VAL A 20 -4.52 10.28 -2.32
N LEU A 21 -4.60 9.47 -3.39
CA LEU A 21 -4.14 9.83 -4.74
C LEU A 21 -4.86 11.06 -5.32
N GLN A 22 -6.09 11.37 -4.88
CA GLN A 22 -6.78 12.61 -5.27
C GLN A 22 -6.18 13.86 -4.63
N ARG A 23 -5.45 13.73 -3.51
CA ARG A 23 -4.88 14.84 -2.74
C ARG A 23 -3.37 14.96 -2.92
N TYR A 24 -2.68 13.82 -2.96
CA TYR A 24 -1.24 13.71 -3.03
C TYR A 24 -0.88 12.82 -4.21
N PRO A 25 -0.23 13.36 -5.27
CA PRO A 25 0.17 12.55 -6.40
C PRO A 25 1.23 11.53 -5.97
N ILE A 26 1.36 10.45 -6.73
CA ILE A 26 2.36 9.39 -6.48
C ILE A 26 3.82 9.90 -6.51
N THR A 27 4.06 11.09 -7.08
CA THR A 27 5.36 11.76 -7.10
C THR A 27 5.66 12.57 -5.83
N SER A 28 4.72 12.64 -4.88
CA SER A 28 4.86 13.41 -3.64
C SER A 28 5.31 12.54 -2.46
N ASP A 29 6.13 13.10 -1.58
CA ASP A 29 6.62 12.42 -0.37
C ASP A 29 5.46 12.03 0.56
N GLN A 30 4.40 12.85 0.62
CA GLN A 30 3.23 12.60 1.46
C GLN A 30 2.51 11.31 1.07
N TYR A 31 2.46 10.99 -0.23
CA TYR A 31 1.90 9.73 -0.69
C TYR A 31 2.73 8.54 -0.19
N TRP A 32 4.06 8.63 -0.30
CA TRP A 32 4.99 7.57 0.08
C TRP A 32 5.04 7.34 1.59
N GLU A 33 5.06 8.40 2.37
CA GLU A 33 4.96 8.33 3.83
C GLU A 33 3.67 7.63 4.25
N TRP A 34 2.53 8.02 3.65
CA TRP A 34 1.25 7.38 3.91
C TRP A 34 1.25 5.90 3.50
N LEU A 35 1.76 5.57 2.31
CA LEU A 35 1.82 4.21 1.77
C LEU A 35 2.63 3.29 2.68
N VAL A 36 3.86 3.67 3.04
CA VAL A 36 4.75 2.85 3.87
C VAL A 36 4.20 2.68 5.27
N ARG A 37 3.69 3.76 5.88
CA ARG A 37 3.12 3.70 7.23
C ARG A 37 1.91 2.77 7.30
N THR A 38 0.93 2.96 6.41
CA THR A 38 -0.34 2.23 6.47
C THR A 38 -0.21 0.77 6.04
N THR A 39 0.68 0.46 5.09
CA THR A 39 1.01 -0.94 4.76
C THR A 39 1.74 -1.63 5.91
N GLY A 40 2.62 -0.92 6.64
CA GLY A 40 3.24 -1.43 7.86
C GLY A 40 2.24 -1.72 8.97
N GLU A 41 1.29 -0.81 9.21
CA GLU A 41 0.18 -0.98 10.16
C GLU A 41 -0.68 -2.21 9.80
N LEU A 42 -1.01 -2.39 8.51
CA LEU A 42 -1.77 -3.54 8.03
C LEU A 42 -0.99 -4.85 8.19
N GLY A 43 0.31 -4.86 7.91
CA GLY A 43 1.18 -6.01 8.16
C GLY A 43 1.22 -6.41 9.64
N ASN A 44 1.39 -5.43 10.52
CA ASN A 44 1.41 -5.63 11.98
C ASN A 44 0.08 -6.19 12.51
N LYS A 45 -1.07 -5.74 12.00
CA LYS A 45 -2.40 -6.26 12.37
C LYS A 45 -2.50 -7.78 12.17
N TYR A 46 -1.82 -8.30 11.16
CA TYR A 46 -1.79 -9.74 10.84
C TYR A 46 -0.50 -10.43 11.29
N ASN A 47 0.13 -9.91 12.35
CA ASN A 47 1.35 -10.46 12.96
C ASN A 47 2.47 -10.70 11.95
N ASN A 48 2.59 -9.81 10.95
CA ASN A 48 3.58 -9.89 9.88
C ASN A 48 3.62 -11.27 9.20
N HIS A 49 2.46 -11.89 9.00
CA HIS A 49 2.35 -13.18 8.32
C HIS A 49 3.11 -13.13 6.97
N PRO A 50 3.98 -14.09 6.63
CA PRO A 50 4.90 -13.97 5.49
C PRO A 50 4.22 -13.68 4.16
N LEU A 51 3.06 -14.30 3.88
CA LEU A 51 2.30 -14.04 2.67
C LEU A 51 1.64 -12.66 2.66
N VAL A 52 1.18 -12.14 3.81
CA VAL A 52 0.64 -10.78 3.92
C VAL A 52 1.74 -9.77 3.56
N VAL A 53 2.91 -9.93 4.16
CA VAL A 53 4.07 -9.06 3.86
C VAL A 53 4.43 -9.09 2.38
N LYS A 54 4.42 -10.28 1.74
CA LYS A 54 4.66 -10.38 0.29
C LYS A 54 3.61 -9.67 -0.54
N ILE A 55 2.32 -9.82 -0.21
CA ILE A 55 1.22 -9.13 -0.92
C ILE A 55 1.38 -7.61 -0.81
N LEU A 56 1.64 -7.10 0.41
CA LEU A 56 1.84 -5.67 0.63
C LEU A 56 3.11 -5.16 -0.07
N GLY A 57 4.18 -5.94 -0.08
CA GLY A 57 5.39 -5.64 -0.84
C GLY A 57 5.16 -5.55 -2.34
N THR A 58 4.33 -6.43 -2.91
CA THR A 58 3.93 -6.35 -4.33
C THR A 58 3.17 -5.06 -4.63
N ILE A 59 2.31 -4.60 -3.71
CA ILE A 59 1.60 -3.32 -3.88
C ILE A 59 2.58 -2.15 -3.89
N ILE A 60 3.52 -2.10 -2.94
CA ILE A 60 4.54 -1.05 -2.89
C ILE A 60 5.40 -1.06 -4.16
N GLY A 61 5.83 -2.24 -4.62
CA GLY A 61 6.60 -2.40 -5.85
C GLY A 61 5.85 -1.89 -7.09
N TYR A 62 4.55 -2.18 -7.20
CA TYR A 62 3.72 -1.67 -8.28
C TYR A 62 3.63 -0.12 -8.26
N GLN A 63 3.51 0.49 -7.08
CA GLN A 63 3.52 1.96 -6.97
C GLN A 63 4.89 2.55 -7.34
N ASP A 64 6.00 1.88 -7.01
CA ASP A 64 7.35 2.34 -7.34
C ASP A 64 7.59 2.31 -8.85
N GLU A 65 7.12 1.26 -9.53
CA GLU A 65 7.13 1.20 -11.00
C GLU A 65 6.34 2.34 -11.64
N ASN A 66 5.17 2.70 -11.08
CA ASN A 66 4.37 3.82 -11.57
C ASN A 66 5.06 5.16 -11.33
N TYR A 67 5.70 5.33 -10.16
CA TYR A 67 6.50 6.51 -9.87
C TYR A 67 7.67 6.69 -10.85
N LYS A 68 8.41 5.60 -11.14
CA LYS A 68 9.52 5.61 -12.12
C LYS A 68 9.05 6.07 -13.50
N LYS A 69 7.97 5.49 -14.00
CA LYS A 69 7.34 5.87 -15.28
C LYS A 69 6.99 7.36 -15.35
N LEU A 70 6.47 7.93 -14.26
CA LEU A 70 6.05 9.35 -14.22
C LEU A 70 7.22 10.31 -13.97
N SER A 71 8.25 9.87 -13.25
CA SER A 71 9.43 10.68 -12.94
C SER A 71 10.49 10.66 -14.04
N GLY A 72 10.28 9.89 -15.11
CA GLY A 72 11.25 9.73 -16.20
C GLY A 72 12.52 8.98 -15.79
N ARG A 73 12.40 8.13 -14.76
CA ARG A 73 13.47 7.30 -14.20
C ARG A 73 13.31 5.83 -14.54
#